data_AF-A0A1A7WUX1-F1
#
_entry.id   AF-A0A1A7WUX1-F1
#
_cell.length_a   1.000
_cell.length_b   1.000
_cell.length_c   1.000
_cell.angle_alpha   90.00
_cell.angle_beta   90.00
_cell.angle_gamma   90.00
#
_symmetry.space_group_name_H-M   'P 1'
#
loop_
_entity.id
_entity.type
_entity.pdbx_description
1 polymer ?
#
loop_
_entity_poly.entity_id
_entity_poly.type
_entity_poly.pdbx_seq_one_letter_code
_entity_poly.pdbx_strand_id
1 'polypeptide(L)' 'KIEQYLLEKSRVCRQAPDERNYHIFYCMLKGMGSEMKAKLGLGLASDYSYLTMGKCTECDGRDDLSDYSS' A
#
# COMPACT_ATOMS: atom_id res chain seq x y z
N LYS A 1 -18.28 -16.06 -13.16
CA LYS A 1 -18.50 -15.72 -11.73
C LYS A 1 -17.13 -15.68 -11.08
N ILE A 2 -16.78 -14.62 -10.35
CA ILE A 2 -15.51 -14.54 -9.62
C ILE A 2 -15.79 -14.98 -8.19
N GLU A 3 -15.02 -15.92 -7.66
CA GLU A 3 -15.11 -16.38 -6.28
C GLU A 3 -13.75 -16.16 -5.62
N GLN A 4 -13.74 -15.40 -4.51
CA GLN A 4 -12.53 -15.09 -3.75
C GLN A 4 -12.54 -15.88 -2.44
N TYR A 5 -11.42 -16.53 -2.16
CA TYR A 5 -11.23 -17.34 -0.97
C TYR A 5 -9.95 -16.93 -0.25
N LEU A 6 -9.94 -17.09 1.08
CA LEU A 6 -8.74 -16.98 1.92
C LEU A 6 -7.97 -15.66 1.80
N LEU A 7 -8.68 -14.53 1.69
CA LEU A 7 -8.05 -13.23 1.82
C LEU A 7 -7.39 -13.10 3.20
N GLU A 8 -6.09 -12.81 3.23
CA GLU A 8 -5.29 -12.71 4.44
C GLU A 8 -5.57 -11.39 5.18
N LYS A 9 -6.69 -11.31 5.91
CA LYS A 9 -7.11 -10.08 6.59
C LYS A 9 -6.11 -9.57 7.64
N SER A 10 -5.38 -10.48 8.29
CA SER A 10 -4.36 -10.16 9.29
C SER A 10 -3.23 -9.27 8.73
N ARG A 11 -2.95 -9.40 7.43
CA ARG A 11 -1.91 -8.61 6.73
C ARG A 11 -2.12 -7.11 6.83
N VAL A 12 -3.36 -6.66 7.00
CA VAL A 12 -3.68 -5.23 7.13
C VAL A 12 -3.06 -4.65 8.39
N CYS A 13 -3.17 -5.37 9.51
CA CYS A 13 -2.75 -4.87 10.82
C CYS A 13 -1.33 -5.31 11.22
N ARG A 14 -0.76 -6.31 10.54
CA ARG A 14 0.57 -6.85 10.85
C ARG A 14 1.23 -7.43 9.60
N GLN A 15 2.52 -7.14 9.44
CA GLN A 15 3.37 -7.74 8.41
C GLN A 15 4.57 -8.42 9.09
N ALA A 16 5.08 -9.49 8.49
CA ALA A 16 6.36 -10.08 8.90
C ALA A 16 7.52 -9.14 8.52
N PRO A 17 8.72 -9.29 9.13
CA PRO A 17 9.91 -8.59 8.66
C PRO A 17 10.13 -8.79 7.17
N ASP A 18 10.50 -7.72 6.48
CA ASP A 18 10.72 -7.63 5.02
C ASP A 18 9.47 -7.81 4.16
N GLU A 19 8.28 -7.97 4.77
CA GLU A 19 7.00 -7.95 4.07
C GLU A 19 6.33 -6.57 4.11
N ARG A 20 5.51 -6.32 3.09
CA ARG A 20 4.69 -5.11 2.98
C ARG A 20 3.21 -5.44 3.04
N ASN A 21 2.41 -4.40 3.25
CA ASN A 21 0.95 -4.50 3.21
C ASN A 21 0.45 -4.68 1.76
N TYR A 22 -0.86 -4.76 1.57
CA TYR A 22 -1.46 -4.83 0.24
C TYR A 22 -1.02 -3.67 -0.66
N HIS A 23 -0.79 -3.97 -1.94
CA HIS A 23 -0.16 -3.05 -2.89
C HIS A 23 -0.97 -1.78 -3.10
N ILE A 24 -2.30 -1.89 -3.06
CA ILE A 24 -3.22 -0.76 -3.25
C ILE A 24 -2.91 0.43 -2.34
N PHE A 25 -2.44 0.21 -1.10
CA PHE A 25 -2.10 1.31 -0.20
C PHE A 25 -0.94 2.15 -0.73
N TYR A 26 0.08 1.49 -1.28
CA TYR A 26 1.27 2.16 -1.78
C TYR A 26 1.04 2.78 -3.15
N CYS A 27 0.30 2.08 -4.03
CA CYS A 27 -0.14 2.61 -5.32
C CYS A 27 -0.98 3.89 -5.11
N MET A 28 -1.92 3.86 -4.17
CA MET A 28 -2.72 5.04 -3.84
C MET A 28 -1.85 6.20 -3.31
N LEU A 29 -0.93 5.93 -2.39
CA LEU A 29 -0.10 6.99 -1.79
C LEU A 29 0.94 7.59 -2.75
N LYS A 30 1.43 6.81 -3.72
CA LYS A 30 2.37 7.29 -4.75
C LYS A 30 1.67 7.88 -5.98
N GLY A 31 0.57 7.27 -6.43
CA GLY A 31 -0.08 7.62 -7.69
C GLY A 31 -1.21 8.64 -7.61
N MET A 32 -1.78 8.88 -6.41
CA MET A 32 -2.84 9.88 -6.26
C MET A 32 -2.30 11.30 -6.48
N GLY A 33 -3.04 12.11 -7.25
CA GLY A 33 -2.73 13.52 -7.48
C GLY A 33 -2.63 14.32 -6.19
N SER A 34 -1.72 15.30 -6.16
CA SER A 34 -1.37 16.07 -4.97
C SER A 34 -2.55 16.82 -4.34
N GLU A 35 -3.47 17.35 -5.15
CA GLU A 35 -4.68 18.04 -4.68
C GLU A 35 -5.60 17.09 -3.89
N MET A 36 -5.88 15.90 -4.45
CA MET A 36 -6.73 14.91 -3.80
C MET A 36 -6.04 14.34 -2.55
N LYS A 37 -4.73 14.13 -2.63
CA LYS A 37 -3.90 13.68 -1.50
C LYS A 37 -3.97 14.67 -0.33
N ALA A 38 -3.86 15.97 -0.61
CA ALA A 38 -4.00 17.02 0.39
C ALA A 38 -5.43 17.09 0.96
N LYS A 39 -6.46 17.00 0.10
CA LYS A 39 -7.88 17.00 0.52
C LYS A 39 -8.22 15.86 1.48
N LEU A 40 -7.60 14.69 1.28
CA LEU A 40 -7.79 13.52 2.13
C LEU A 40 -6.83 13.46 3.33
N GLY A 41 -5.90 14.42 3.46
CA GLY A 41 -4.90 14.41 4.53
C GLY A 41 -3.91 13.23 4.43
N LEU A 42 -3.58 12.81 3.20
CA LEU A 42 -2.73 11.66 2.96
C LEU A 42 -1.24 12.05 2.89
N GLY A 43 -0.40 11.25 3.57
CA GLY A 43 1.04 11.46 3.68
C GLY A 43 1.88 10.48 2.85
N LEU A 44 3.09 10.21 3.33
CA LEU A 44 3.97 9.16 2.84
C LEU A 44 3.61 7.82 3.48
N ALA A 45 4.03 6.71 2.88
CA ALA A 45 3.82 5.38 3.47
C ALA A 45 4.47 5.26 4.86
N SER A 46 5.57 5.97 5.10
CA SER A 46 6.26 6.07 6.39
C SER A 46 5.40 6.63 7.52
N ASP A 47 4.37 7.40 7.19
CA ASP A 47 3.54 8.10 8.17
C ASP A 47 2.47 7.18 8.79
N TYR A 48 2.31 5.97 8.24
CA TYR A 48 1.29 5.00 8.66
C TYR A 48 1.93 3.75 9.26
N SER A 49 1.64 3.47 10.53
CA SER A 49 2.18 2.29 11.22
C SER A 49 1.83 0.98 10.53
N TYR A 50 0.61 0.85 9.99
CA TYR A 50 0.18 -0.35 9.25
C TYR A 50 0.88 -0.55 7.91
N LEU A 51 1.63 0.43 7.42
CA LEU A 51 2.42 0.30 6.19
C LEU A 51 3.91 0.08 6.46
N THR A 52 4.33 0.16 7.73
CA THR A 52 5.75 0.13 8.13
C THR A 52 6.12 -0.98 9.11
N MET A 53 5.16 -1.78 9.63
CA MET A 53 5.49 -2.80 10.64
C MET A 53 6.47 -3.88 10.14
N GLY A 54 6.38 -4.24 8.86
CA GLY A 54 7.32 -5.17 8.23
C GLY A 54 8.66 -4.53 7.85
N LYS A 55 8.86 -3.23 8.12
CA LYS A 55 10.06 -2.46 7.76
C LYS A 55 10.38 -2.46 6.26
N CYS A 56 9.37 -2.68 5.43
CA CYS A 56 9.47 -2.75 3.98
C CYS A 56 8.33 -1.94 3.35
N THR A 57 8.67 -0.86 2.65
CA THR A 57 7.70 0.02 1.95
C THR A 57 7.87 0.00 0.43
N GLU A 58 8.94 -0.62 -0.05
CA GLU A 58 9.27 -0.74 -1.47
C GLU A 58 9.27 -2.23 -1.86
N CYS A 59 9.15 -2.54 -3.14
CA CYS A 59 9.20 -3.91 -3.63
C CYS A 59 9.98 -3.92 -4.94
N ASP A 60 11.04 -4.71 -4.99
CA ASP A 60 11.84 -4.85 -6.19
C ASP A 60 10.98 -5.35 -7.36
N GLY A 61 11.20 -4.74 -8.53
CA GLY A 61 10.50 -5.10 -9.76
C GLY A 61 9.07 -4.59 -9.86
N ARG A 62 8.62 -3.67 -8.98
CA ARG A 62 7.30 -3.05 -9.08
C ARG A 62 7.36 -1.53 -8.98
N ASP A 63 6.61 -0.86 -9.85
CA ASP A 63 6.42 0.58 -9.83
C ASP A 63 5.00 0.91 -9.36
N ASP A 64 4.85 1.23 -8.07
CA ASP A 64 3.53 1.52 -7.49
C ASP A 64 2.86 2.74 -8.15
N LEU A 65 3.63 3.68 -8.73
CA LEU A 65 3.08 4.85 -9.42
C LEU A 65 2.47 4.43 -10.76
N SER A 66 3.23 3.67 -11.57
CA SER A 66 2.74 3.14 -12.85
C SER A 66 1.52 2.22 -12.66
N ASP A 67 1.56 1.37 -11.64
CA ASP A 67 0.50 0.41 -11.35
C ASP A 67 -0.82 1.06 -10.89
N TYR A 68 -0.77 2.29 -10.35
CA TYR A 68 -1.98 3.01 -9.94
C TYR A 68 -2.85 3.43 -11.13
N SER A 69 -2.23 3.77 -12.25
CA SER A 69 -2.89 4.26 -13.47
C SER A 69 -3.19 3.18 -14.51
N SER A 70 -2.81 1.93 -14.23
CA SER A 70 -2.96 0.78 -15.14
C SER A 70 -4.35 0.14 -15.10
#